data_AF-A0A956BU91-F1
#
_entry.id   AF-A0A956BU91-F1
#
_cell.length_a   1.000
_cell.length_b   1.000
_cell.length_c   1.000
_cell.angle_alpha   90.00
_cell.angle_beta   90.00
_cell.angle_gamma   90.00
#
_symmetry.space_group_name_H-M   'P 1'
#
loop_
_entity.id
_entity.type
_entity.pdbx_description
1 polymer ?
#
loop_
_entity_poly.entity_id
_entity_poly.type
_entity_poly.pdbx_seq_one_letter_code
_entity_poly.pdbx_strand_id
1 'polypeptide(L)' 'MSTRIESDSMGTIEVPNDRYYGAQTMRSRMNFRIGEERMPTDIIRAFGILKKAAAQTNQALGNLDATIAD' A
#
# COMPACT_ATOMS: atom_id res chain seq x y z
N MET A 1 -14.22 17.43 -0.79
CA MET A 1 -13.71 16.03 -0.71
C MET A 1 -13.35 15.78 0.74
N SER A 2 -13.84 14.71 1.35
CA SER A 2 -13.47 14.35 2.73
C SER A 2 -12.13 13.62 2.76
N THR A 3 -11.32 13.90 3.77
CA THR A 3 -10.04 13.23 4.02
C THR A 3 -10.13 12.40 5.31
N ARG A 4 -9.17 11.48 5.47
CA ARG A 4 -8.84 10.81 6.73
C ARG A 4 -7.40 11.12 7.11
N ILE A 5 -7.09 11.03 8.38
CA ILE A 5 -5.73 11.20 8.89
C ILE A 5 -5.06 9.83 8.94
N GLU A 6 -3.92 9.71 8.29
CA GLU A 6 -3.03 8.54 8.35
C GLU A 6 -1.73 8.94 9.04
N SER A 7 -1.02 7.99 9.63
CA SER A 7 0.27 8.23 10.30
C SER A 7 1.36 7.27 9.85
N ASP A 8 2.59 7.76 9.85
CA ASP A 8 3.81 6.98 9.73
C ASP A 8 4.87 7.50 10.72
N SER A 9 6.09 6.98 10.66
CA SER A 9 7.20 7.40 11.53
C SER A 9 7.60 8.88 11.37
N MET A 10 7.13 9.57 10.32
CA MET A 10 7.38 10.99 10.07
C MET A 10 6.22 11.88 10.55
N GLY A 11 5.20 11.31 11.18
CA GLY A 11 4.04 12.03 11.71
C GLY A 11 2.75 11.77 10.93
N THR A 12 1.78 12.66 11.08
CA THR A 12 0.45 12.55 10.45
C THR A 12 0.39 13.22 9.09
N ILE A 13 -0.54 12.76 8.23
CA ILE A 13 -0.83 13.34 6.92
C ILE A 13 -2.28 13.06 6.52
N GLU A 14 -2.90 14.00 5.79
CA GLU A 14 -4.24 13.82 5.24
C GLU A 14 -4.24 12.99 3.96
N VAL A 15 -5.16 12.02 3.89
CA VAL A 15 -5.34 11.14 2.73
C VAL A 15 -6.79 11.19 2.26
N PRO A 16 -7.07 11.27 0.95
CA PRO A 16 -8.44 11.27 0.42
C PRO A 16 -9.22 9.99 0.78
N ASN A 17 -10.50 10.13 1.16
CA ASN A 17 -11.34 8.98 1.52
C ASN A 17 -11.74 8.10 0.34
N ASP A 18 -11.60 8.58 -0.90
CA ASP A 18 -11.86 7.81 -2.13
C ASP A 18 -10.67 6.93 -2.54
N ARG A 19 -9.63 6.79 -1.69
CA ARG A 19 -8.39 6.08 -2.01
C ARG A 19 -7.96 5.12 -0.90
N TYR A 20 -7.50 3.94 -1.31
CA TYR A 20 -7.05 2.88 -0.39
C TYR A 20 -5.61 3.01 0.12
N TYR A 21 -4.76 3.88 -0.47
CA TYR A 21 -3.36 4.02 -0.04
C TYR A 21 -3.25 4.80 1.29
N GLY A 22 -2.14 4.64 2.02
CA GLY A 22 -1.92 5.30 3.32
C GLY A 22 -0.86 6.43 3.31
N ALA A 23 -0.34 6.76 4.49
CA ALA A 23 0.56 7.90 4.73
C ALA A 23 1.80 7.91 3.81
N GLN A 24 2.54 6.80 3.74
CA GLN A 24 3.79 6.73 2.97
C GLN A 24 3.56 6.97 1.46
N THR A 25 2.46 6.44 0.90
CA THR A 25 2.12 6.68 -0.49
C THR A 25 1.75 8.14 -0.74
N MET A 26 1.01 8.75 0.19
CA MET A 26 0.66 10.18 0.11
C MET A 26 1.92 11.05 0.15
N ARG A 27 2.87 10.76 1.05
CA ARG A 27 4.17 11.45 1.10
C ARG A 27 4.95 11.28 -0.20
N SER A 28 5.03 10.06 -0.74
CA SER A 28 5.69 9.80 -2.02
C SER A 28 5.09 10.65 -3.15
N ARG A 29 3.74 10.75 -3.21
CA ARG A 29 3.05 11.62 -4.19
C ARG A 29 3.34 13.10 -4.01
N MET A 30 3.61 13.57 -2.80
CA MET A 30 3.99 14.97 -2.55
C MET A 30 5.45 15.25 -2.90
N ASN A 31 6.34 14.32 -2.55
CA ASN A 31 7.78 14.49 -2.69
C ASN A 31 8.26 14.28 -4.13
N PHE A 32 7.65 13.35 -4.87
CA PHE A 32 8.08 12.95 -6.22
C PHE A 32 7.06 13.37 -7.28
N ARG A 33 6.76 14.67 -7.34
CA ARG A 33 5.88 15.27 -8.36
C ARG A 33 6.66 15.56 -9.64
N ILE A 34 7.20 14.51 -10.26
CA ILE A 34 8.12 14.58 -11.41
C ILE A 34 7.58 13.66 -12.50
N GLY A 35 7.41 14.20 -13.72
CA GLY A 35 6.87 13.44 -14.84
C GLY A 35 5.38 13.11 -14.70
N GLU A 36 4.88 12.34 -15.65
CA GLU A 36 3.50 11.81 -15.67
C GLU A 36 3.46 10.27 -15.71
N GLU A 37 4.63 9.66 -15.90
CA GLU A 37 4.83 8.24 -15.96
C GLU A 37 4.42 7.58 -14.64
N ARG A 38 3.73 6.44 -14.75
CA ARG A 38 3.32 5.64 -13.61
C ARG A 38 3.93 4.26 -13.72
N MET A 39 3.95 3.55 -12.58
CA MET A 39 4.31 2.14 -12.58
C MET A 39 3.46 1.38 -13.60
N PRO A 40 4.06 0.61 -14.50
CA PRO A 40 3.33 -0.20 -15.46
C PRO A 40 2.36 -1.15 -14.75
N THR A 41 1.20 -1.39 -15.36
CA THR A 41 0.18 -2.29 -14.80
C THR A 41 0.70 -3.70 -14.53
N ASP A 42 1.64 -4.16 -15.35
CA ASP A 42 2.26 -5.47 -15.19
C ASP A 42 3.10 -5.57 -13.92
N ILE A 43 3.80 -4.49 -13.55
CA ILE A 43 4.53 -4.40 -12.28
C ILE A 43 3.56 -4.41 -11.11
N ILE A 44 2.47 -3.65 -11.19
CA ILE A 44 1.45 -3.63 -10.13
C ILE A 44 0.84 -5.03 -9.94
N ARG A 45 0.53 -5.73 -11.04
CA ARG A 45 0.02 -7.11 -11.01
C ARG A 45 1.04 -8.08 -10.41
N ALA A 46 2.31 -7.98 -10.81
CA ALA A 46 3.38 -8.80 -10.26
C ALA A 46 3.54 -8.62 -8.74
N PHE A 47 3.43 -7.38 -8.25
CA PHE A 47 3.42 -7.10 -6.81
C PHE A 47 2.21 -7.71 -6.08
N GLY A 48 1.03 -7.69 -6.71
CA GLY A 48 -0.15 -8.39 -6.18
C GLY A 48 0.07 -9.90 -6.04
N ILE A 49 0.63 -10.54 -7.07
CA ILE A 49 0.98 -11.97 -7.05
C ILE A 49 2.03 -12.25 -5.96
N LEU A 50 3.08 -11.42 -5.87
CA LEU A 50 4.12 -11.53 -4.86
C LEU A 50 3.55 -11.47 -3.44
N LYS A 51 2.66 -10.51 -3.17
CA LYS A 51 2.05 -10.36 -1.84
C LYS A 51 1.09 -11.49 -1.49
N LYS A 52 0.34 -12.01 -2.47
CA LYS A 52 -0.47 -13.21 -2.29
C LYS A 52 0.39 -14.42 -1.91
N ALA A 53 1.45 -14.70 -2.68
CA ALA A 53 2.33 -15.83 -2.42
C ALA A 53 3.03 -15.71 -1.05
N ALA A 54 3.43 -14.50 -0.66
CA ALA A 54 4.02 -14.23 0.64
C ALA A 54 3.02 -14.48 1.78
N ALA A 55 1.77 -14.02 1.65
CA ALA A 55 0.72 -14.25 2.66
C ALA A 55 0.44 -15.75 2.84
N GLN A 56 0.26 -16.48 1.73
CA GLN A 56 0.04 -17.93 1.75
C GLN A 56 1.21 -18.70 2.39
N THR A 57 2.45 -18.33 2.05
CA THR A 57 3.63 -18.95 2.65
C THR A 57 3.71 -18.66 4.15
N ASN A 58 3.44 -17.41 4.56
CA ASN A 58 3.47 -17.04 5.97
C ASN A 58 2.36 -17.74 6.78
N GLN A 59 1.18 -17.91 6.20
CA GLN A 59 0.09 -18.70 6.82
C GLN A 59 0.52 -20.16 7.00
N ALA A 60 1.12 -20.78 5.98
CA ALA A 60 1.60 -22.16 6.04
C ALA A 60 2.71 -22.38 7.09
N LEU A 61 3.53 -21.36 7.33
CA LEU A 61 4.59 -21.38 8.35
C LEU A 61 4.11 -20.98 9.76
N GLY A 62 2.83 -20.60 9.90
CA GLY A 62 2.28 -20.11 11.18
C GLY A 62 2.72 -18.70 11.57
N ASN A 63 3.27 -17.92 10.63
CA ASN A 63 3.72 -16.54 10.84
C ASN A 63 2.60 -15.51 10.62
N LEU A 64 1.46 -15.92 10.06
CA LEU A 64 0.31 -15.05 9.80
C LEU A 64 -0.99 -15.79 10.12
N ASP A 65 -1.87 -15.15 10.89
CA ASP A 65 -3.19 -15.68 11.23
C ASP A 65 -4.07 -15.82 9.97
N ALA A 66 -4.88 -16.88 9.92
CA ALA A 66 -5.73 -17.16 8.77
C ALA A 66 -6.73 -16.04 8.47
N THR A 67 -7.26 -15.36 9.49
CA THR A 67 -8.23 -14.26 9.31
C THR A 67 -7.62 -13.01 8.66
N ILE A 68 -6.28 -12.90 8.67
CA ILE A 68 -5.53 -11.82 8.02
C ILE A 68 -4.97 -12.29 6.66
N ALA A 69 -4.69 -13.59 6.52
CA ALA A 69 -4.10 -14.17 5.31
C ALA A 69 -5.10 -14.40 4.16
N ASP A 70 -6.35 -14.76 4.49
CA ASP A 70 -7.42 -15.12 3.54
C ASP A 70 -8.20 -13.89 3.01
#